data_AF-A0A2E9MXJ8-F1
#
_entry.id   AF-A0A2E9MXJ8-F1
#
_cell.length_a   1.000
_cell.length_b   1.000
_cell.length_c   1.000
_cell.angle_alpha   90.00
_cell.angle_beta   90.00
_cell.angle_gamma   90.00
#
_symmetry.space_group_name_H-M   'P 1'
#
loop_
_entity.id
_entity.type
_entity.pdbx_description
1 polymer ?
#
loop_
_entity_poly.entity_id
_entity_poly.type
_entity_poly.pdbx_seq_one_letter_code
_entity_poly.pdbx_strand_id
1 'polypeptide(L)'
;MYYHGLEGPGFQHSRVATSSDGINFTAREENIGRTYMRIFPWQGITYAISMPGQFYRSRDGFTEFEEGPLLFVPNMRHAAVMVRDDTLYVFWTRVGDAPETLLLSTININSDWSTWKESEPVEVLRPEKEWEGEDAPIEPSVRSTAYGHVNQLRDPALYEENGIIYLLYAVAGESGIALARVDFE
;
A
#
# COMPACT_ATOMS: atom_id res chain seq x y z
N MET A 1 4.67 2.54 -14.05
CA MET A 1 3.45 2.21 -13.29
C MET A 1 3.46 0.74 -12.92
N TYR A 2 3.39 0.46 -11.63
CA TYR A 2 3.13 -0.88 -11.10
C TYR A 2 1.63 -1.01 -10.91
N TYR A 3 1.05 -2.10 -11.41
CA TYR A 3 -0.39 -2.31 -11.35
C TYR A 3 -0.70 -3.79 -11.18
N HIS A 4 -1.88 -4.10 -10.69
CA HIS A 4 -2.41 -5.46 -10.68
C HIS A 4 -3.79 -5.46 -11.31
N GLY A 5 -4.24 -6.62 -11.75
CA GLY A 5 -5.54 -6.79 -12.37
C GLY A 5 -5.97 -8.24 -12.34
N LEU A 6 -7.22 -8.47 -12.71
CA LEU A 6 -7.78 -9.81 -12.83
C LEU A 6 -7.28 -10.45 -14.12
N GLU A 7 -6.39 -11.45 -14.01
CA GLU A 7 -5.98 -12.28 -15.13
C GLU A 7 -6.97 -13.43 -15.37
N GLY A 8 -7.60 -13.92 -14.31
CA GLY A 8 -8.65 -14.92 -14.35
C GLY A 8 -9.41 -14.98 -13.01
N PRO A 9 -10.46 -15.82 -12.90
CA PRO A 9 -11.23 -15.94 -11.67
C PRO A 9 -10.33 -16.28 -10.47
N GLY A 10 -10.20 -15.35 -9.52
CA GLY A 10 -9.34 -15.52 -8.34
C GLY A 10 -7.83 -15.39 -8.58
N PHE A 11 -7.40 -15.11 -9.81
CA PHE A 11 -6.00 -14.93 -10.18
C PHE A 11 -5.72 -13.46 -10.46
N GLN A 12 -4.92 -12.86 -9.59
CA GLN A 12 -4.44 -11.50 -9.71
C GLN A 12 -2.95 -11.48 -9.35
N HIS A 13 -2.19 -10.67 -10.06
CA HIS A 13 -0.75 -10.49 -9.85
C HIS A 13 -0.35 -9.08 -10.30
N SER A 14 0.84 -8.67 -9.92
CA SER A 14 1.38 -7.37 -10.32
C SER A 14 2.17 -7.45 -11.62
N ARG A 15 2.12 -6.39 -12.41
CA ARG A 15 2.85 -6.14 -13.66
C ARG A 15 3.40 -4.72 -13.68
N VAL A 16 4.29 -4.43 -14.63
CA VAL A 16 4.84 -3.10 -14.86
C VAL A 16 4.46 -2.59 -16.25
N ALA A 17 4.06 -1.33 -16.33
CA ALA A 17 3.93 -0.59 -17.58
C ALA A 17 4.78 0.69 -17.53
N THR A 18 5.35 1.07 -18.67
CA THR A 18 6.14 2.31 -18.81
C THR A 18 5.39 3.31 -19.68
N SER A 19 5.62 4.60 -19.42
CA SER A 19 5.05 5.72 -20.17
C SER A 19 6.00 6.91 -20.06
N SER A 20 6.10 7.71 -21.12
CA SER A 20 6.89 8.95 -21.14
C SER A 20 6.03 10.20 -20.93
N ASP A 21 4.70 10.09 -20.99
CA ASP A 21 3.76 11.22 -20.91
C ASP A 21 2.69 11.03 -19.82
N GLY A 22 2.66 9.87 -19.15
CA GLY A 22 1.65 9.55 -18.14
C GLY A 22 0.26 9.25 -18.71
N ILE A 23 0.12 9.14 -20.03
CA ILE A 23 -1.15 8.90 -20.74
C ILE A 23 -1.06 7.61 -21.56
N ASN A 24 0.01 7.45 -22.34
CA ASN A 24 0.23 6.32 -23.22
C ASN A 24 1.16 5.30 -22.53
N PHE A 25 0.60 4.14 -22.15
CA PHE A 25 1.33 3.10 -21.42
C PHE A 25 1.62 1.87 -22.29
N THR A 26 2.84 1.35 -22.18
CA THR A 26 3.23 0.05 -22.73
C THR A 26 3.43 -0.94 -21.58
N ALA A 27 2.60 -1.97 -21.52
CA ALA A 27 2.69 -3.03 -20.51
C ALA A 27 3.78 -4.04 -20.85
N ARG A 28 4.54 -4.47 -19.83
CA ARG A 28 5.41 -5.65 -19.91
C ARG A 28 4.57 -6.91 -19.62
N GLU A 29 4.97 -8.03 -20.22
CA GLU A 29 4.23 -9.29 -20.12
C GLU A 29 4.41 -9.99 -18.76
N GLU A 30 5.59 -9.83 -18.15
CA GLU A 30 6.03 -10.54 -16.96
C GLU A 30 5.15 -10.27 -15.73
N ASN A 31 4.81 -11.36 -15.02
CA ASN A 31 4.18 -11.30 -13.71
C ASN A 31 5.29 -11.13 -12.66
N ILE A 32 5.31 -9.99 -11.98
CA ILE A 32 6.43 -9.59 -11.11
C ILE A 32 6.20 -9.87 -9.62
N GLY A 33 5.05 -10.42 -9.25
CA GLY A 33 4.76 -10.81 -7.88
C GLY A 33 3.28 -10.71 -7.53
N ARG A 34 3.00 -10.76 -6.23
CA ARG A 34 1.64 -10.66 -5.67
C ARG A 34 1.00 -9.30 -5.95
N THR A 35 -0.31 -9.22 -5.78
CA THR A 35 -1.12 -8.01 -5.95
C THR A 35 -0.76 -6.89 -4.98
N TYR A 36 -1.20 -5.67 -5.31
CA TYR A 36 -1.00 -4.46 -4.48
C TYR A 36 0.47 -4.15 -4.24
N MET A 37 1.32 -4.39 -5.23
CA MET A 37 2.74 -4.10 -5.11
C MET A 37 3.00 -2.60 -5.01
N ARG A 38 3.71 -2.19 -3.95
CA ARG A 38 4.25 -0.84 -3.74
C ARG A 38 5.76 -0.89 -3.73
N ILE A 39 6.38 0.08 -4.38
CA ILE A 39 7.81 0.04 -4.72
C ILE A 39 8.52 1.18 -4.03
N PHE A 40 9.73 0.90 -3.54
CA PHE A 40 10.60 1.90 -2.94
C PHE A 40 12.08 1.60 -3.27
N PRO A 41 12.85 2.60 -3.72
CA PRO A 41 14.28 2.44 -3.93
C PRO A 41 15.04 2.50 -2.60
N TRP A 42 16.04 1.65 -2.43
CA TRP A 42 16.93 1.69 -1.27
C TRP A 42 18.33 1.17 -1.64
N GLN A 43 19.37 1.95 -1.35
CA GLN A 43 20.79 1.60 -1.59
C GLN A 43 21.07 1.03 -3.00
N GLY A 44 20.45 1.60 -4.03
CA GLY A 44 20.65 1.19 -5.42
C GLY A 44 19.91 -0.09 -5.84
N ILE A 45 19.05 -0.63 -4.98
CA ILE A 45 18.15 -1.76 -5.26
C ILE A 45 16.70 -1.27 -5.22
N THR A 46 15.86 -1.87 -6.05
CA THR A 46 14.41 -1.64 -6.01
C THR A 46 13.77 -2.67 -5.10
N TYR A 47 13.13 -2.23 -4.03
CA TYR A 47 12.36 -3.11 -3.15
C TYR A 47 10.87 -2.95 -3.40
N ALA A 48 10.12 -3.97 -3.01
CA ALA A 48 8.67 -3.96 -3.06
C ALA A 48 8.06 -4.56 -1.80
N ILE A 49 6.85 -4.10 -1.46
CA ILE A 49 5.92 -4.80 -0.57
C ILE A 49 4.65 -5.11 -1.36
N SER A 50 4.11 -6.31 -1.22
CA SER A 50 2.82 -6.70 -1.80
C SER A 50 1.94 -7.30 -0.74
N MET A 51 0.63 -7.35 -0.95
CA MET A 51 -0.30 -7.96 -0.01
C MET A 51 0.02 -9.46 0.21
N PRO A 52 -0.02 -9.99 1.46
CA PRO A 52 -0.33 -9.33 2.72
C PRO A 52 0.93 -8.94 3.53
N GLY A 53 1.87 -8.22 2.91
CA GLY A 53 3.14 -7.80 3.52
C GLY A 53 4.35 -8.61 3.09
N GLN A 54 4.28 -9.24 1.91
CA GLN A 54 5.38 -9.96 1.30
C GLN A 54 6.37 -8.96 0.68
N PHE A 55 7.63 -9.03 1.09
CA PHE A 55 8.69 -8.21 0.49
C PHE A 55 9.33 -8.88 -0.71
N TYR A 56 9.81 -8.05 -1.64
CA TYR A 56 10.59 -8.44 -2.80
C TYR A 56 11.74 -7.46 -3.04
N ARG A 57 12.72 -7.86 -3.83
CA ARG A 57 13.70 -6.94 -4.41
C ARG A 57 14.03 -7.26 -5.85
N SER A 58 14.38 -6.26 -6.64
CA SER A 58 14.84 -6.36 -8.02
C SER A 58 15.96 -5.34 -8.25
N ARG A 59 16.89 -5.66 -9.16
CA ARG A 59 17.97 -4.75 -9.53
C ARG A 59 17.46 -3.55 -10.32
N ASP A 60 16.53 -3.77 -11.24
CA ASP A 60 16.04 -2.74 -12.16
C ASP A 60 14.59 -2.33 -11.88
N GLY A 61 13.89 -3.07 -11.02
CA GLY A 61 12.50 -2.80 -10.68
C GLY A 61 11.51 -3.19 -11.77
N PHE A 62 11.95 -3.85 -12.84
CA PHE A 62 11.10 -4.27 -13.95
C PHE A 62 10.88 -5.77 -13.97
N THR A 63 11.91 -6.56 -13.62
CA THR A 63 11.95 -8.02 -13.79
C THR A 63 12.61 -8.68 -12.59
N GLU A 64 12.59 -10.02 -12.55
CA GLU A 64 13.44 -10.83 -11.66
C GLU A 64 13.34 -10.43 -10.18
N PHE A 65 12.11 -10.17 -9.71
CA PHE A 65 11.86 -9.89 -8.31
C PHE A 65 12.11 -11.14 -7.45
N GLU A 66 13.13 -11.06 -6.60
CA GLU A 66 13.45 -12.07 -5.59
C GLU A 66 12.48 -11.92 -4.40
N GLU A 67 11.88 -13.02 -3.96
CA GLU A 67 11.00 -13.05 -2.78
C GLU A 67 11.83 -12.99 -1.48
N GLY A 68 11.40 -12.12 -0.56
CA GLY A 68 12.04 -11.89 0.74
C GLY A 68 11.16 -12.27 1.92
N PRO A 69 11.30 -11.58 3.07
CA PRO A 69 10.50 -11.89 4.25
C PRO A 69 9.02 -11.49 4.09
N LEU A 70 8.15 -12.24 4.76
CA LEU A 70 6.75 -11.90 4.97
C LEU A 70 6.61 -11.27 6.36
N LEU A 71 6.39 -9.96 6.43
CA LEU A 71 6.47 -9.22 7.69
C LEU A 71 5.11 -9.00 8.35
N PHE A 72 4.05 -8.78 7.57
CA PHE A 72 2.77 -8.39 8.14
C PHE A 72 1.82 -9.56 8.34
N VAL A 73 0.78 -9.30 9.14
CA VAL A 73 -0.30 -10.23 9.43
C VAL A 73 -1.03 -10.66 8.14
N PRO A 74 -1.55 -11.90 8.06
CA PRO A 74 -2.18 -12.43 6.85
C PRO A 74 -3.37 -11.63 6.30
N ASN A 75 -3.99 -10.80 7.15
CA ASN A 75 -5.10 -9.92 6.79
C ASN A 75 -4.69 -8.47 6.48
N MET A 76 -3.40 -8.13 6.41
CA MET A 76 -2.95 -6.90 5.76
C MET A 76 -3.49 -6.84 4.33
N ARG A 77 -3.93 -5.66 3.89
CA ARG A 77 -4.44 -5.44 2.54
C ARG A 77 -3.68 -4.36 1.79
N HIS A 78 -4.13 -3.12 1.90
CA HIS A 78 -3.56 -2.03 1.13
C HIS A 78 -2.35 -1.47 1.86
N ALA A 79 -1.39 -0.93 1.10
CA ALA A 79 -0.24 -0.25 1.65
C ALA A 79 0.16 0.96 0.80
N ALA A 80 0.82 1.91 1.44
CA ALA A 80 1.69 2.92 0.85
C ALA A 80 3.00 2.92 1.63
N VAL A 81 4.10 3.21 0.95
CA VAL A 81 5.43 3.20 1.56
C VAL A 81 6.22 4.45 1.23
N MET A 82 7.06 4.87 2.15
CA MET A 82 8.02 5.94 1.97
C MET A 82 9.27 5.66 2.78
N VAL A 83 10.43 5.88 2.16
CA VAL A 83 11.72 5.84 2.85
C VAL A 83 12.04 7.23 3.36
N ARG A 84 12.43 7.33 4.63
CA ARG A 84 13.07 8.51 5.20
C ARG A 84 14.26 8.06 6.04
N ASP A 85 15.43 8.61 5.73
CA ASP A 85 16.71 8.16 6.29
C ASP A 85 16.83 6.63 6.16
N ASP A 86 17.05 5.94 7.27
CA ASP A 86 17.18 4.49 7.37
C ASP A 86 15.87 3.77 7.73
N THR A 87 14.73 4.46 7.60
CA THR A 87 13.41 3.95 8.02
C THR A 87 12.43 3.88 6.85
N LEU A 88 11.80 2.72 6.69
CA LEU A 88 10.64 2.55 5.83
C LEU A 88 9.37 2.75 6.65
N TYR A 89 8.58 3.76 6.27
CA TYR A 89 7.25 4.01 6.79
C TYR A 89 6.25 3.25 5.91
N VAL A 90 5.42 2.41 6.53
CA VAL A 90 4.40 1.62 5.85
C VAL A 90 3.04 2.04 6.39
N PHE A 91 2.28 2.79 5.60
CA PHE A 91 0.88 3.10 5.86
C PHE A 91 0.04 1.96 5.30
N TRP A 92 -0.83 1.34 6.09
CA TRP A 92 -1.52 0.12 5.66
C TRP A 92 -2.90 -0.04 6.29
N THR A 93 -3.70 -0.95 5.73
CA THR A 93 -5.02 -1.31 6.28
C THR A 93 -5.14 -2.80 6.52
N ARG A 94 -6.05 -3.18 7.43
CA ARG A 94 -6.25 -4.56 7.87
C ARG A 94 -7.69 -5.00 7.69
N VAL A 95 -7.89 -6.08 6.93
CA VAL A 95 -9.21 -6.67 6.74
C VAL A 95 -9.70 -7.30 8.04
N GLY A 96 -10.96 -7.06 8.37
CA GLY A 96 -11.62 -7.52 9.60
C GLY A 96 -11.66 -6.47 10.70
N ASP A 97 -10.95 -5.35 10.55
CA ASP A 97 -11.06 -4.22 11.48
C ASP A 97 -12.42 -3.53 11.33
N ALA A 98 -12.93 -2.99 12.45
CA ALA A 98 -14.22 -2.31 12.58
C ALA A 98 -14.06 -1.03 13.45
N PRO A 99 -14.02 0.17 12.83
CA PRO A 99 -13.93 0.40 11.39
C PRO A 99 -12.58 -0.01 10.83
N GLU A 100 -12.48 -0.17 9.51
CA GLU A 100 -11.16 -0.30 8.88
C GLU A 100 -10.48 1.07 8.84
N THR A 101 -9.31 1.19 9.46
CA THR A 101 -8.56 2.44 9.64
C THR A 101 -7.22 2.40 8.90
N LEU A 102 -6.56 3.54 8.79
CA LEU A 102 -5.17 3.62 8.33
C LEU A 102 -4.25 3.41 9.54
N LEU A 103 -3.39 2.41 9.41
CA LEU A 103 -2.34 2.06 10.36
C LEU A 103 -0.98 2.51 9.81
N LEU A 104 -0.03 2.74 10.71
CA LEU A 104 1.37 2.97 10.38
C LEU A 104 2.24 1.99 11.15
N SER A 105 3.14 1.31 10.44
CA SER A 105 4.27 0.59 11.01
C SER A 105 5.56 1.13 10.39
N THR A 106 6.66 1.07 11.14
CA THR A 106 7.99 1.44 10.66
C THR A 106 8.90 0.22 10.62
N ILE A 107 9.84 0.19 9.69
CA ILE A 107 10.87 -0.85 9.56
C ILE A 107 12.24 -0.16 9.47
N ASN A 108 13.20 -0.58 10.29
CA ASN A 108 14.60 -0.20 10.08
C ASN A 108 15.14 -0.97 8.87
N ILE A 109 15.54 -0.25 7.82
CA ILE A 109 15.99 -0.85 6.56
C ILE A 109 17.50 -0.81 6.37
N ASN A 110 18.27 -0.37 7.36
CA ASN A 110 19.74 -0.33 7.32
C ASN A 110 20.40 -1.65 7.77
N SER A 111 19.62 -2.71 7.94
CA SER A 111 20.12 -4.08 8.12
C SER A 111 19.90 -4.93 6.88
N ASP A 112 20.42 -6.16 6.90
CA ASP A 112 20.09 -7.17 5.90
C ASP A 112 18.56 -7.32 5.81
N TRP A 113 18.03 -7.18 4.59
CA TRP A 113 16.59 -7.23 4.34
C TRP A 113 15.91 -8.52 4.80
N SER A 114 16.65 -9.64 4.88
CA SER A 114 16.14 -10.90 5.42
C SER A 114 15.83 -10.83 6.93
N THR A 115 16.34 -9.81 7.61
CA THR A 115 16.19 -9.55 9.05
C THR A 115 15.27 -8.38 9.35
N TRP A 116 14.73 -7.71 8.33
CA TRP A 116 13.79 -6.61 8.53
C TRP A 116 12.60 -7.05 9.38
N LYS A 117 12.10 -6.10 10.18
CA LYS A 117 10.98 -6.32 11.06
C LYS A 117 10.20 -5.03 11.24
N GLU A 118 8.89 -5.14 11.17
CA GLU A 118 7.94 -4.09 11.42
C GLU A 118 7.76 -3.80 12.91
N SER A 119 7.54 -2.53 13.24
CA SER A 119 7.07 -2.12 14.55
C SER A 119 5.61 -2.53 14.75
N GLU A 120 5.18 -2.56 16.01
CA GLU A 120 3.75 -2.58 16.33
C GLU A 120 3.03 -1.44 15.59
N PRO A 121 1.84 -1.70 15.03
CA PRO A 121 1.12 -0.69 14.30
C PRO A 121 0.51 0.35 15.22
N VAL A 122 0.53 1.61 14.78
CA VAL A 122 -0.22 2.70 15.38
C VAL A 122 -1.33 3.13 14.43
N GLU A 123 -2.50 3.47 14.95
CA GLU A 123 -3.56 4.07 14.15
C GLU A 123 -3.21 5.53 13.86
N VAL A 124 -3.28 5.93 12.58
CA VAL A 124 -2.98 7.30 12.16
C VAL A 124 -4.19 8.04 11.59
N LEU A 125 -5.20 7.32 11.11
CA LEU A 125 -6.43 7.93 10.60
C LEU A 125 -7.61 6.97 10.67
N ARG A 126 -8.77 7.48 11.07
CA ARG A 126 -10.07 6.79 11.02
C ARG A 126 -11.12 7.69 10.38
N PRO A 127 -12.28 7.17 9.95
CA PRO A 127 -13.38 8.03 9.48
C PRO A 127 -13.81 8.99 10.58
N GLU A 128 -13.82 10.29 10.28
CA GLU A 128 -14.25 11.38 11.18
C GLU A 128 -15.27 12.33 10.52
N LYS A 129 -15.49 12.20 9.22
CA LYS A 129 -16.48 12.97 8.45
C LYS A 129 -17.56 12.06 7.88
N GLU A 130 -18.76 12.61 7.68
CA GLU A 130 -19.86 11.91 7.00
C GLU A 130 -19.40 11.37 5.63
N TRP A 131 -18.69 12.18 4.82
CA TRP A 131 -18.15 11.73 3.53
C TRP A 131 -17.02 10.71 3.64
N GLU A 132 -16.46 10.49 4.84
CA GLU A 132 -15.54 9.38 5.11
C GLU A 132 -16.25 8.07 5.46
N GLY A 133 -17.54 8.13 5.76
CA GLY A 133 -18.33 7.01 6.26
C GLY A 133 -18.50 7.00 7.78
N GLU A 134 -18.21 8.11 8.49
CA GLU A 134 -18.31 8.18 9.95
C GLU A 134 -19.72 7.87 10.46
N ASP A 135 -20.74 8.31 9.72
CA ASP A 135 -22.16 8.11 10.03
C ASP A 135 -22.69 6.70 9.69
N ALA A 136 -21.87 5.88 9.02
CA ALA A 136 -22.21 4.50 8.71
C ALA A 136 -21.93 3.56 9.89
N PRO A 137 -22.62 2.40 9.97
CA PRO A 137 -22.36 1.40 11.02
C PRO A 137 -20.90 0.96 11.09
N ILE A 138 -20.41 0.80 12.32
CA ILE A 138 -19.08 0.25 12.60
C ILE A 138 -19.15 -1.27 12.44
N GLU A 139 -18.73 -1.76 11.28
CA GLU A 139 -18.77 -3.18 10.93
C GLU A 139 -17.40 -3.66 10.42
N PRO A 140 -17.04 -4.93 10.65
CA PRO A 140 -15.81 -5.52 10.14
C PRO A 140 -15.71 -5.41 8.62
N SER A 141 -14.55 -4.96 8.13
CA SER A 141 -14.26 -5.02 6.70
C SER A 141 -14.12 -6.47 6.20
N VAL A 142 -14.57 -6.71 4.97
CA VAL A 142 -14.49 -8.01 4.31
C VAL A 142 -13.50 -7.99 3.15
N ARG A 143 -12.93 -9.15 2.82
CA ARG A 143 -12.04 -9.35 1.66
C ARG A 143 -12.87 -9.47 0.37
N SER A 144 -13.51 -8.38 -0.01
CA SER A 144 -14.35 -8.24 -1.21
C SER A 144 -14.56 -6.76 -1.52
N THR A 145 -15.32 -6.49 -2.58
CA THR A 145 -15.89 -5.17 -2.86
C THR A 145 -16.66 -4.67 -1.63
N ALA A 146 -16.38 -3.44 -1.20
CA ALA A 146 -17.23 -2.73 -0.28
C ALA A 146 -18.44 -2.20 -1.08
N TYR A 147 -19.66 -2.52 -0.63
CA TYR A 147 -20.88 -2.08 -1.30
C TYR A 147 -21.47 -0.88 -0.57
N GLY A 148 -21.50 0.26 -1.24
CA GLY A 148 -22.15 1.48 -0.73
C GLY A 148 -21.31 2.23 0.30
N HIS A 149 -22.01 3.05 1.10
CA HIS A 149 -21.44 3.93 2.11
C HIS A 149 -21.12 3.17 3.39
N VAL A 150 -19.84 3.01 3.73
CA VAL A 150 -19.38 2.23 4.90
C VAL A 150 -18.26 2.92 5.67
N ASN A 151 -18.16 2.64 6.97
CA ASN A 151 -17.17 3.23 7.88
C ASN A 151 -15.78 2.57 7.72
N GLN A 152 -15.11 2.80 6.58
CA GLN A 152 -13.88 2.09 6.18
C GLN A 152 -12.97 2.97 5.30
N LEU A 153 -11.77 3.30 5.81
CA LEU A 153 -10.69 3.92 5.04
C LEU A 153 -9.82 2.86 4.36
N ARG A 154 -9.38 3.12 3.13
CA ARG A 154 -8.75 2.13 2.24
C ARG A 154 -7.68 2.74 1.35
N ASP A 155 -7.00 1.87 0.60
CA ASP A 155 -6.02 2.18 -0.46
C ASP A 155 -5.17 3.44 -0.24
N PRO A 156 -4.33 3.48 0.81
CA PRO A 156 -3.42 4.60 0.99
C PRO A 156 -2.45 4.71 -0.18
N ALA A 157 -2.08 5.94 -0.52
CA ALA A 157 -0.99 6.29 -1.42
C ALA A 157 -0.28 7.54 -0.91
N LEU A 158 1.03 7.64 -1.13
CA LEU A 158 1.81 8.82 -0.74
C LEU A 158 2.20 9.64 -1.97
N TYR A 159 2.14 10.95 -1.83
CA TYR A 159 2.56 11.91 -2.83
C TYR A 159 3.39 13.00 -2.15
N GLU A 160 4.51 13.39 -2.76
CA GLU A 160 5.35 14.48 -2.28
C GLU A 160 5.39 15.60 -3.32
N GLU A 161 5.14 16.83 -2.88
CA GLU A 161 5.27 18.02 -3.71
C GLU A 161 5.93 19.14 -2.90
N ASN A 162 7.04 19.68 -3.42
CA ASN A 162 7.79 20.77 -2.79
C ASN A 162 8.18 20.49 -1.31
N GLY A 163 8.52 19.24 -1.00
CA GLY A 163 8.86 18.80 0.36
C GLY A 163 7.66 18.63 1.31
N ILE A 164 6.43 18.83 0.82
CA ILE A 164 5.20 18.53 1.56
C ILE A 164 4.75 17.13 1.18
N ILE A 165 4.48 16.32 2.20
CA ILE A 165 4.03 14.95 2.03
C ILE A 165 2.53 14.89 2.24
N TYR A 166 1.85 14.21 1.32
CA TYR A 166 0.43 13.98 1.35
C TYR A 166 0.10 12.49 1.33
N LEU A 167 -0.81 12.08 2.21
CA LEU A 167 -1.43 10.77 2.23
C LEU A 167 -2.78 10.86 1.54
N LEU A 168 -2.87 10.26 0.36
CA LEU A 168 -4.13 9.98 -0.33
C LEU A 168 -4.72 8.70 0.26
N TYR A 169 -6.04 8.63 0.37
CA TYR A 169 -6.73 7.44 0.83
C TYR A 169 -8.15 7.38 0.28
N ALA A 170 -8.62 6.16 0.08
CA ALA A 170 -10.00 5.89 -0.32
C ALA A 170 -10.93 5.96 0.90
N VAL A 171 -12.11 6.54 0.71
CA VAL A 171 -13.07 6.82 1.78
C VAL A 171 -14.41 6.13 1.54
N ALA A 172 -15.21 5.98 2.59
CA ALA A 172 -16.56 5.44 2.52
C ALA A 172 -16.65 4.13 1.70
N GLY A 173 -15.70 3.21 1.89
CA GLY A 173 -15.64 1.95 1.14
C GLY A 173 -15.29 2.12 -0.34
N GLU A 174 -14.28 2.93 -0.66
CA GLU A 174 -13.83 3.20 -2.05
C GLU A 174 -14.81 4.04 -2.88
N SER A 175 -15.67 4.83 -2.21
CA SER A 175 -16.64 5.73 -2.85
C SER A 175 -16.05 7.13 -3.17
N GLY A 176 -14.84 7.43 -2.71
CA GLY A 176 -14.15 8.69 -2.96
C GLY A 176 -12.67 8.62 -2.62
N ILE A 177 -11.94 9.70 -2.92
CA ILE A 177 -10.52 9.87 -2.58
C ILE A 177 -10.38 11.15 -1.77
N ALA A 178 -9.68 11.05 -0.65
CA ALA A 178 -9.34 12.17 0.22
C ALA A 178 -7.81 12.32 0.35
N LEU A 179 -7.39 13.42 0.97
CA LEU A 179 -6.00 13.81 1.12
C LEU A 179 -5.77 14.38 2.52
N ALA A 180 -4.72 13.93 3.21
CA ALA A 180 -4.22 14.51 4.44
C ALA A 180 -2.75 14.91 4.28
N ARG A 181 -2.31 16.00 4.94
CA ARG A 181 -0.88 16.32 5.04
C ARG A 181 -0.25 15.40 6.09
N VAL A 182 0.95 14.91 5.81
CA VAL A 182 1.74 14.11 6.76
C VAL A 182 2.91 14.95 7.25
N ASP A 183 2.94 15.18 8.56
CA ASP A 183 4.05 15.81 9.25
C ASP A 183 4.81 14.70 10.02
N PHE A 184 6.13 14.66 9.89
CA PHE A 184 6.99 13.72 10.60
C PHE A 184 7.72 14.51 11.68
N GLU A 185 7.65 14.04 12.93
CA GLU A 185 8.42 14.58 14.05
C GLU A 185 9.87 14.08 14.04
#